data_AF-A0AAV5TVT9-F1
#
_entry.id   AF-A0AAV5TVT9-F1
#
_cell.length_a   1.000
_cell.length_b   1.000
_cell.length_c   1.000
_cell.angle_alpha   90.00
_cell.angle_beta   90.00
_cell.angle_gamma   90.00
#
_symmetry.space_group_name_H-M   'P 1'
#
loop_
_entity.id
_entity.type
_entity.pdbx_description
1 polymer ?
#
loop_
_entity_poly.entity_id
_entity_poly.type
_entity_poly.pdbx_seq_one_letter_code
_entity_poly.pdbx_strand_id
1 'polypeptide(L)'
;MAQGSAADLVDRMEKMGQKSFMDLPDDIHIRFFEDLDFASRLKLRLNKRLDGLHLCVKNELYAILVKISTNHYEFTLCKSRYIFIATSTLPRR
;
A
#
# COMPACT_ATOMS: atom_id res chain seq x y z
N MET A 1 6.68 -11.48 21.89
CA MET A 1 6.20 -10.62 20.79
C MET A 1 4.84 -10.09 21.21
N ALA A 2 4.76 -8.81 21.59
CA ALA A 2 3.51 -8.23 22.09
C ALA A 2 2.58 -7.95 20.91
N GLN A 3 1.57 -8.80 20.71
CA GLN A 3 0.42 -8.48 19.87
C GLN A 3 -0.42 -7.48 20.67
N GLY A 4 -0.21 -6.18 20.43
CA GLY A 4 -1.11 -5.16 20.94
C GLY A 4 -2.47 -5.35 20.27
N SER A 5 -3.51 -5.53 21.09
CA SER A 5 -4.88 -5.64 20.61
C SER A 5 -5.29 -4.35 19.90
N ALA A 6 -6.21 -4.41 18.94
CA ALA A 6 -6.82 -3.21 18.37
C ALA A 6 -7.37 -2.27 19.47
N ALA A 7 -7.79 -2.83 20.62
CA ALA A 7 -8.22 -2.08 21.79
C ALA A 7 -7.09 -1.24 22.42
N ASP A 8 -5.86 -1.76 22.49
CA ASP A 8 -4.71 -1.03 23.03
C ASP A 8 -4.33 0.14 22.12
N LEU A 9 -4.57 -0.02 20.81
CA LEU A 9 -4.31 1.01 19.81
C LEU A 9 -5.34 2.15 19.95
N VAL A 10 -6.61 1.82 20.17
CA VAL A 10 -7.69 2.79 20.40
C VAL A 10 -7.45 3.60 21.69
N ASP A 11 -7.09 2.95 22.80
CA ASP A 11 -6.79 3.65 24.07
C ASP A 11 -5.59 4.61 23.94
N ARG A 12 -4.57 4.22 23.17
CA ARG A 12 -3.43 5.10 22.87
C ARG A 12 -3.81 6.28 21.97
N MET A 13 -4.69 6.08 21.00
CA MET A 13 -5.19 7.15 20.12
C MET A 13 -6.00 8.19 20.90
N GLU A 14 -6.86 7.75 21.81
CA GLU A 14 -7.62 8.65 22.69
C GLU A 14 -6.70 9.49 23.58
N LYS A 15 -5.67 8.89 24.18
CA LYS A 15 -4.67 9.60 25.00
C LYS A 15 -3.84 10.62 24.22
N MET A 16 -3.64 10.42 22.92
CA MET A 16 -2.93 11.35 22.03
C MET A 16 -3.85 12.41 21.39
N GLY A 17 -5.15 12.38 21.68
CA GLY A 17 -6.13 13.29 21.07
C GLY A 17 -6.36 13.03 19.57
N GLN A 18 -5.92 11.87 19.06
CA GLN A 18 -6.03 11.48 17.66
C GLN A 18 -7.38 10.83 17.44
N LYS A 19 -8.31 11.56 16.82
CA LYS A 19 -9.71 11.12 16.63
C LYS A 19 -9.93 10.42 15.30
N SER A 20 -9.00 10.60 14.37
CA SER A 20 -9.04 10.06 13.02
C SER A 20 -7.78 9.26 12.72
N PHE A 21 -7.90 8.26 11.85
CA PHE A 21 -6.74 7.61 11.23
C PHE A 21 -5.77 8.64 10.61
N MET A 22 -6.28 9.77 10.15
CA MET A 22 -5.46 10.85 9.57
C MET A 22 -4.62 11.60 10.60
N ASP A 23 -4.98 11.55 11.88
CA ASP A 23 -4.25 12.26 12.94
C ASP A 23 -3.08 11.43 13.48
N LEU A 24 -3.00 10.15 13.08
CA LEU A 24 -1.93 9.25 13.48
C LEU A 24 -0.57 9.76 12.97
N PRO A 25 0.52 9.44 13.68
CA PRO A 25 1.88 9.71 13.22
C PRO A 25 2.24 8.91 11.96
N ASP A 26 3.12 9.47 11.13
CA ASP A 26 3.56 8.86 9.87
C ASP A 26 4.13 7.46 10.05
N ASP A 27 4.83 7.18 11.15
CA ASP A 27 5.41 5.87 11.45
C ASP A 27 4.34 4.78 11.68
N ILE A 28 3.18 5.14 12.22
CA ILE A 28 2.05 4.21 12.37
C ILE A 28 1.43 3.92 11.00
N HIS A 29 1.31 4.94 10.14
CA HIS A 29 0.85 4.74 8.76
C HIS A 29 1.77 3.83 7.97
N ILE A 30 3.09 4.02 8.11
CA ILE A 30 4.09 3.19 7.42
C ILE A 30 3.95 1.72 7.86
N ARG A 31 3.82 1.44 9.16
CA ARG A 31 3.61 0.07 9.66
C ARG A 31 2.33 -0.56 9.10
N PHE A 32 1.24 0.21 9.06
CA PHE A 32 -0.01 -0.25 8.46
C PHE A 32 0.17 -0.60 6.97
N PHE A 33 0.94 0.19 6.22
CA PHE A 33 1.26 -0.09 4.82
C PHE A 33 2.22 -1.26 4.63
N GLU A 34 3.12 -1.53 5.58
CA GLU A 34 4.01 -2.69 5.57
C GLU A 34 3.22 -4.00 5.70
N ASP A 35 2.18 -4.01 6.54
CA ASP A 35 1.31 -5.17 6.73
C ASP A 35 0.39 -5.43 5.52
N LEU A 36 0.16 -4.43 4.67
CA LEU A 36 -0.66 -4.56 3.47
C LEU A 36 0.15 -5.06 2.27
N ASP A 37 -0.47 -5.97 1.50
CA ASP A 37 0.08 -6.35 0.20
C ASP A 37 0.01 -5.20 -0.80
N PHE A 38 0.95 -5.23 -1.74
CA PHE A 38 1.12 -4.15 -2.71
C PHE A 38 -0.15 -3.90 -3.54
N ALA A 39 -0.87 -4.96 -3.91
CA ALA A 39 -2.10 -4.82 -4.69
C ALA A 39 -3.21 -4.16 -3.87
N SER A 40 -3.36 -4.52 -2.60
CA SER A 40 -4.29 -3.83 -1.69
C SER A 40 -3.91 -2.37 -1.48
N ARG A 41 -2.62 -2.05 -1.34
CA ARG A 41 -2.15 -0.66 -1.24
C ARG A 41 -2.49 0.18 -2.45
N LEU A 42 -2.28 -0.35 -3.66
CA LEU A 42 -2.62 0.36 -4.90
C LEU A 42 -4.12 0.64 -5.05
N LYS A 43 -4.98 -0.12 -4.36
CA LYS A 43 -6.44 0.10 -4.37
C LYS A 43 -6.88 1.15 -3.34
N LEU A 44 -6.02 1.57 -2.43
CA LEU A 44 -6.37 2.55 -1.41
C LEU A 44 -6.54 3.94 -2.05
N ARG A 45 -7.65 4.61 -1.71
CA ARG A 45 -7.85 6.01 -2.06
C ARG A 45 -7.20 6.88 -0.98
N LEU A 46 -5.93 7.22 -1.19
CA LEU A 46 -5.13 7.98 -0.24
C LEU A 46 -5.17 9.49 -0.51
N ASN A 47 -4.95 10.29 0.53
CA ASN A 47 -4.66 11.73 0.37
C ASN A 47 -3.19 11.92 -0.05
N LYS A 48 -2.81 13.12 -0.50
CA LYS A 48 -1.44 13.39 -0.99
C LYS A 48 -0.34 13.01 0.00
N ARG A 49 -0.57 13.17 1.32
CA ARG A 49 0.41 12.82 2.35
C ARG A 49 0.61 11.31 2.42
N LEU A 50 -0.48 10.57 2.60
CA LEU A 50 -0.46 9.12 2.70
C LEU A 50 -0.01 8.46 1.38
N ASP A 51 -0.32 9.09 0.25
CA ASP A 51 0.14 8.66 -1.08
C ASP A 51 1.67 8.78 -1.22
N GLY A 52 2.31 9.74 -0.55
CA GLY A 52 3.78 9.75 -0.43
C GLY A 52 4.30 8.63 0.48
N LEU A 53 3.64 8.43 1.63
CA LEU A 53 4.11 7.48 2.65
C LEU A 53 4.07 6.03 2.21
N HIS A 54 2.98 5.57 1.56
CA HIS A 54 2.89 4.15 1.12
C HIS A 54 3.92 3.79 0.04
N LEU A 55 4.42 4.78 -0.72
CA LEU A 55 5.49 4.60 -1.71
C LEU A 55 6.88 4.46 -1.07
N CYS A 56 7.08 4.98 0.14
CA CYS A 56 8.34 4.80 0.89
C CYS A 56 8.50 3.40 1.49
N VAL A 57 7.42 2.62 1.51
CA VAL A 57 7.41 1.26 2.07
C VAL A 57 8.05 0.31 1.07
N LYS A 58 9.11 -0.36 1.50
CA LYS A 58 9.85 -1.34 0.68
C LYS A 58 8.93 -2.50 0.31
N ASN A 59 9.06 -2.96 -0.94
CA ASN A 59 8.33 -4.10 -1.46
C ASN A 59 9.32 -5.12 -2.01
N GLU A 60 9.25 -6.35 -1.50
CA GLU A 60 9.97 -7.47 -2.09
C GLU A 60 9.07 -8.14 -3.13
N LEU A 61 9.54 -8.15 -4.38
CA LEU A 61 8.86 -8.76 -5.51
C LEU A 61 9.62 -10.01 -5.94
N TYR A 62 8.90 -11.09 -6.19
CA TYR A 62 9.49 -12.33 -6.70
C TYR A 62 9.81 -12.22 -8.20
N ALA A 63 8.87 -11.66 -8.97
CA ALA A 63 9.04 -11.46 -10.40
C ALA A 63 8.24 -10.25 -10.88
N ILE A 64 8.77 -9.60 -11.91
CA ILE A 64 8.09 -8.57 -12.69
C ILE A 64 7.97 -9.12 -14.11
N LEU A 65 6.74 -9.29 -14.57
CA LEU A 65 6.43 -9.71 -15.93
C LEU A 65 6.02 -8.47 -16.72
N VAL A 66 6.72 -8.23 -17.83
CA VAL A 66 6.47 -7.10 -18.72
C VAL A 66 6.08 -7.64 -20.08
N LYS A 67 4.87 -7.32 -20.53
CA LYS A 67 4.41 -7.65 -21.87
C LYS A 67 4.38 -6.38 -22.71
N ILE A 68 5.22 -6.35 -23.73
CA ILE A 68 5.36 -5.21 -24.65
C ILE A 68 4.72 -5.59 -25.98
N SER A 69 3.67 -4.86 -26.35
CA SER A 69 3.06 -4.87 -27.68
C SER A 69 3.24 -3.50 -28.33
N THR A 70 3.02 -3.41 -29.65
CA THR A 70 3.26 -2.21 -30.46
C THR A 70 2.66 -0.91 -29.92
N ASN A 71 1.62 -0.96 -29.07
CA ASN A 71 1.03 0.21 -28.41
C ASN A 71 0.49 -0.08 -26.99
N HIS A 72 0.90 -1.18 -26.36
CA HIS A 72 0.39 -1.55 -25.03
C HIS A 72 1.49 -2.17 -24.19
N TYR A 73 1.62 -1.69 -22.95
CA TYR A 73 2.56 -2.20 -21.97
C TYR A 73 1.73 -2.70 -20.80
N GLU A 74 1.88 -3.98 -20.47
CA GLU A 74 1.22 -4.59 -19.33
C GLU A 74 2.29 -5.02 -18.32
N PHE A 75 2.14 -4.55 -17.09
CA PHE A 75 3.03 -4.88 -15.97
C PHE A 75 2.30 -5.78 -15.00
N THR A 76 2.89 -6.93 -14.71
CA THR A 76 2.35 -7.91 -13.79
C THR A 76 3.35 -8.12 -12.67
N LEU A 77 2.89 -7.93 -11.43
CA LEU A 77 3.74 -7.96 -10.24
C LEU A 77 3.42 -9.22 -9.43
N CYS A 78 4.43 -10.05 -9.20
CA CYS A 78 4.27 -11.32 -8.50
C CYS A 78 4.95 -11.23 -7.13
N LYS A 79 4.15 -11.30 -6.05
CA LYS A 79 4.64 -11.29 -4.65
C LYS A 79 4.98 -12.70 -4.13
N SER A 80 4.44 -13.73 -4.75
CA SER A 80 4.69 -15.17 -4.49
C SER A 80 4.27 -15.94 -5.76
N ARG A 81 4.20 -17.28 -5.76
CA ARG A 81 3.77 -18.10 -6.93
C ARG A 81 2.39 -17.74 -7.54
N TYR A 82 1.68 -16.77 -6.97
CA TYR A 82 0.42 -16.23 -7.46
C TYR A 82 0.62 -14.87 -8.15
N ILE A 83 0.08 -14.76 -9.36
CA ILE A 83 0.26 -13.66 -10.30
C ILE A 83 -0.87 -12.62 -10.09
N PHE A 84 -0.53 -11.35 -9.87
CA PHE A 84 -1.50 -10.25 -9.88
C PHE A 84 -1.31 -9.40 -11.13
N ILE A 85 -2.31 -9.40 -12.01
CA ILE A 85 -2.31 -8.63 -13.26
C ILE A 85 -2.90 -7.25 -12.99
N ALA A 86 -2.13 -6.19 -13.24
CA ALA A 86 -2.59 -4.81 -13.21
C ALA A 86 -2.40 -4.18 -14.60
N THR A 87 -3.47 -4.12 -15.38
CA THR A 87 -3.47 -3.49 -16.70
C THR A 87 -3.78 -2.01 -16.57
N SER A 88 -2.89 -1.13 -17.07
CA SER A 88 -3.22 0.27 -17.31
C SER A 88 -3.17 0.56 -18.81
N THR A 89 -4.23 1.16 -19.34
CA THR A 89 -4.32 1.59 -20.74
C THR A 89 -4.11 3.10 -20.79
N LEU A 90 -3.09 3.55 -21.54
CA LEU A 90 -2.92 4.96 -21.88
C LEU A 90 -4.04 5.42 -22.84
N PRO A 91 -4.68 6.57 -22.61
CA PRO A 91 -5.63 7.14 -23.55
C PRO A 91 -4.90 7.62 -24.82
N ARG A 92 -5.44 7.26 -25.99
CA ARG A 92 -4.93 7.71 -27.29
C ARG A 92 -5.13 9.24 -27.43
N ARG A 93 -4.07 9.95 -27.82
CA ARG A 93 -4.13 11.32 -28.33
C ARG A 93 -4.65 11.35 -29.76
#